data_AF-A0A058ZFN3-F1
#
_entry.id   AF-A0A058ZFN3-F1
#
_cell.length_a   1.000
_cell.length_b   1.000
_cell.length_c   1.000
_cell.angle_alpha   90.00
_cell.angle_beta   90.00
_cell.angle_gamma   90.00
#
_symmetry.space_group_name_H-M   'P 1'
#
loop_
_entity.id
_entity.type
_entity.pdbx_description
1 polymer ?
#
loop_
_entity_poly.entity_id
_entity_poly.type
_entity_poly.pdbx_seq_one_letter_code
_entity_poly.pdbx_strand_id
1 'polypeptide(L)' 'MTAQRRCPRQGIKRVVKKAQPGLKLGANTDLLIYLNYIVFIRRLAAQAASEAQTSGLRKIDVDTLQNALEDL' A
#
# COMPACT_ATOMS: atom_id res chain seq x y z
N MET A 1 -21.34 -6.68 11.38
CA MET A 1 -20.01 -7.06 11.91
C MET A 1 -18.96 -6.27 11.14
N THR A 2 -18.57 -5.09 11.61
CA THR A 2 -17.55 -4.26 10.95
C THR A 2 -16.20 -4.95 11.09
N ALA A 3 -15.60 -5.39 9.99
CA ALA A 3 -14.27 -6.00 9.97
C ALA A 3 -13.28 -5.04 10.64
N GLN A 4 -12.90 -5.34 11.88
CA GLN A 4 -11.94 -4.55 12.63
C GLN A 4 -10.60 -4.71 11.89
N ARG A 5 -10.19 -3.67 11.14
CA ARG A 5 -8.90 -3.64 10.43
C ARG A 5 -7.77 -3.62 11.45
N ARG A 6 -7.43 -4.79 11.99
CA ARG A 6 -6.29 -4.94 12.89
C ARG A 6 -5.03 -4.83 12.05
N CYS A 7 -4.15 -3.91 12.43
CA CYS A 7 -2.83 -3.78 11.83
C CYS A 7 -2.06 -5.10 12.00
N PRO A 8 -1.58 -5.73 10.91
CA PRO A 8 -0.77 -6.95 10.99
C PRO A 8 0.67 -6.63 11.43
N ARG A 9 0.83 -6.25 12.71
CA ARG A 9 2.09 -5.77 13.31
C ARG A 9 3.28 -6.71 13.06
N GLN A 10 3.08 -8.01 13.26
CA GLN A 10 4.13 -9.00 13.03
C GLN A 10 4.52 -9.11 11.55
N GLY A 11 3.56 -8.99 10.63
CA GLY A 11 3.80 -9.03 9.20
C GLY A 11 4.70 -7.88 8.76
N ILE A 12 4.39 -6.67 9.22
CA ILE A 12 5.19 -5.47 8.93
C ILE A 12 6.62 -5.62 9.45
N LYS A 13 6.78 -6.08 10.69
CA LYS A 13 8.12 -6.32 11.26
C LYS A 13 8.92 -7.32 10.43
N ARG A 14 8.30 -8.39 9.92
CA ARG A 14 8.98 -9.36 9.04
C ARG A 14 9.36 -8.75 7.70
N VAL A 15 8.47 -7.97 7.08
CA VAL A 15 8.76 -7.29 5.80
C VAL A 15 9.93 -6.34 5.96
N VAL A 16 9.93 -5.49 7.01
CA VAL A 16 11.03 -4.55 7.27
C VAL A 16 12.33 -5.30 7.56
N LYS A 17 12.30 -6.36 8.37
CA LYS A 17 13.51 -7.14 8.67
C LYS A 17 14.07 -7.87 7.44
N LYS A 18 13.21 -8.30 6.51
CA LYS A 18 13.62 -8.90 5.24
C LYS A 18 14.22 -7.86 4.29
N ALA A 19 13.62 -6.66 4.23
CA ALA A 19 14.09 -5.57 3.39
C ALA A 19 15.42 -4.99 3.89
N GLN A 20 15.57 -4.81 5.20
CA GLN A 20 16.77 -4.26 5.81
C GLN A 20 17.20 -5.10 7.04
N PRO A 21 17.97 -6.17 6.81
CA PRO A 21 18.47 -7.00 7.90
C PRO A 21 19.40 -6.16 8.81
N GLY A 22 19.10 -6.15 10.11
CA GLY A 22 19.84 -5.40 11.13
C GLY A 22 19.14 -4.15 11.65
N LEU A 23 18.11 -3.65 10.96
CA LEU A 23 17.34 -2.51 11.44
C LEU A 23 16.39 -2.92 12.59
N LYS A 24 16.53 -2.28 13.75
CA LYS A 24 15.61 -2.44 14.88
C LYS A 24 14.50 -1.39 14.78
N LEU A 25 13.25 -1.85 14.72
CA LEU A 25 12.09 -0.96 14.77
C LEU A 25 11.88 -0.47 16.20
N GLY A 26 11.72 0.85 16.35
CA GLY A 26 11.32 1.47 17.61
C GLY A 26 9.92 1.04 18.05
N ALA A 27 9.56 1.40 19.28
CA ALA A 27 8.22 1.13 19.80
C ALA A 27 7.16 1.80 18.92
N ASN A 28 6.14 1.05 18.51
CA ASN A 28 5.00 1.52 17.69
C ASN A 28 5.35 2.10 16.32
N THR A 29 6.62 2.12 15.90
CA THR A 29 7.03 2.52 14.55
C THR A 29 6.39 1.65 13.48
N ASP A 30 6.08 0.39 13.82
CA ASP A 30 5.34 -0.53 12.95
C ASP A 30 3.93 -0.04 12.58
N LEU A 31 3.29 0.78 13.44
CA LEU A 31 1.99 1.37 13.16
C LEU A 31 2.08 2.53 12.15
N LEU A 32 3.14 3.33 12.23
CA LEU A 32 3.37 4.43 11.27
C LEU A 32 3.69 3.88 9.88
N ILE A 33 4.46 2.79 9.80
CA ILE A 33 4.71 2.09 8.54
C ILE A 33 3.40 1.55 7.96
N TYR A 34 2.52 0.99 8.80
CA TYR A 34 1.20 0.54 8.36
C TYR A 34 0.33 1.69 7.84
N LEU A 35 0.33 2.83 8.54
CA LEU A 35 -0.42 4.00 8.12
C LEU A 35 0.07 4.50 6.75
N ASN A 36 1.39 4.60 6.58
CA ASN A 36 1.98 4.99 5.30
C ASN A 36 1.59 4.01 4.18
N TYR A 37 1.63 2.70 4.45
CA TYR A 37 1.14 1.69 3.52
C TYR A 37 -0.34 1.88 3.14
N ILE A 38 -1.23 2.16 4.10
CA ILE A 38 -2.64 2.43 3.80
C ILE A 38 -2.80 3.69 2.93
N VAL A 39 -2.06 4.75 3.24
CA VAL A 39 -2.08 6.00 2.47
C VAL A 39 -1.60 5.74 1.04
N PHE A 40 -0.53 4.96 0.87
CA PHE A 40 -0.02 4.55 -0.44
C PHE A 40 -1.07 3.78 -1.23
N ILE A 41 -1.70 2.75 -0.66
CA ILE A 41 -2.74 1.97 -1.36
C ILE A 41 -3.93 2.85 -1.76
N ARG A 42 -4.32 3.80 -0.92
CA ARG A 42 -5.40 4.75 -1.25
C ARG A 42 -5.03 5.65 -2.43
N ARG A 43 -3.80 6.17 -2.45
CA ARG A 43 -3.30 7.01 -3.55
C ARG A 43 -3.22 6.20 -4.84
N LEU A 44 -2.61 5.02 -4.79
CA LEU A 44 -2.51 4.12 -5.93
C LEU A 44 -3.89 3.75 -6.49
N ALA A 45 -4.85 3.43 -5.62
CA ALA A 45 -6.20 3.12 -6.06
C ALA A 45 -6.92 4.34 -6.69
N ALA A 46 -6.70 5.55 -6.14
CA ALA A 46 -7.27 6.77 -6.70
C ALA A 46 -6.67 7.09 -8.08
N GLN A 47 -5.36 6.93 -8.23
CA GLN A 47 -4.63 7.19 -9.47
C GLN A 47 -5.01 6.17 -10.56
N ALA A 48 -4.98 4.89 -10.22
CA ALA A 48 -5.43 3.82 -11.12
C ALA A 48 -6.92 3.97 -11.51
N ALA A 49 -7.78 4.44 -10.60
CA ALA A 49 -9.16 4.73 -10.92
C ALA A 49 -9.30 5.92 -11.89
N SER A 50 -8.50 6.98 -11.72
CA SER A 50 -8.47 8.13 -12.62
C SER A 50 -8.00 7.75 -14.03
N GLU A 51 -6.96 6.93 -14.13
CA GLU A 51 -6.44 6.44 -15.40
C GLU A 51 -7.40 5.46 -16.08
N ALA A 52 -8.05 4.57 -15.32
CA ALA A 52 -9.08 3.68 -15.84
C ALA A 52 -10.28 4.46 -16.37
N GLN A 53 -10.69 5.53 -15.67
CA GLN A 53 -11.75 6.42 -16.12
C GLN A 53 -11.37 7.16 -17.41
N THR A 54 -10.12 7.59 -17.52
CA THR A 54 -9.59 8.26 -18.72
C THR A 54 -9.53 7.29 -19.91
N SER A 55 -9.19 6.03 -19.66
CA SER A 55 -9.12 4.95 -20.65
C SER A 55 -10.49 4.31 -20.98
N GLY A 56 -11.56 4.71 -20.27
CA GLY A 56 -12.91 4.13 -20.45
C GLY A 56 -13.05 2.69 -19.94
N LEU A 57 -12.07 2.17 -19.20
CA LEU A 57 -12.04 0.80 -18.69
C LEU A 57 -12.82 0.70 -17.37
N ARG A 58 -13.76 -0.26 -17.31
CA ARG A 58 -14.59 -0.52 -16.12
C ARG A 58 -13.87 -1.34 -15.03
N LYS A 59 -12.67 -1.84 -15.33
CA LYS A 59 -11.84 -2.63 -14.42
C LYS A 59 -10.44 -2.02 -14.40
N ILE A 60 -9.82 -2.04 -13.22
CA ILE A 60 -8.41 -1.70 -13.08
C ILE A 60 -7.62 -2.87 -13.67
N ASP A 61 -7.00 -2.64 -14.82
CA ASP A 61 -6.18 -3.63 -15.50
C ASP A 61 -4.70 -3.53 -15.06
N VAL A 62 -3.91 -4.56 -15.34
CA VAL A 62 -2.49 -4.60 -14.94
C VAL A 62 -1.69 -3.45 -15.56
N ASP A 63 -1.99 -3.10 -16.81
CA ASP A 63 -1.31 -2.02 -17.54
C ASP A 63 -1.63 -0.64 -16.93
N THR A 64 -2.88 -0.44 -16.49
CA THR A 64 -3.28 0.78 -15.78
C THR A 64 -2.59 0.89 -14.41
N LEU A 65 -2.32 -0.23 -13.74
CA LEU A 65 -1.58 -0.23 -12.49
C LEU A 65 -0.09 0.06 -12.69
N GLN A 66 0.50 -0.40 -13.80
CA GLN A 66 1.91 -0.14 -14.10
C GLN A 66 2.13 1.35 -14.37
N ASN A 67 1.26 1.97 -15.19
CA ASN A 67 1.35 3.41 -15.46
C ASN A 67 1.10 4.23 -14.18
N ALA A 68 0.07 3.90 -13.40
CA ALA A 68 -0.19 4.55 -12.12
C ALA A 68 0.92 4.38 -11.07
N LEU A 69 1.76 3.35 -11.20
CA LEU A 69 2.93 3.13 -10.35
C LEU A 69 4.16 3.92 -10.82
N GLU A 70 4.30 4.18 -12.12
CA GLU A 70 5.37 5.01 -12.67
C GLU A 70 5.18 6.51 -12.32
N ASP A 71 3.92 6.94 -12.20
CA ASP A 71 3.56 8.34 -11.90
C ASP A 71 3.48 8.68 -10.40
N LEU A 72 4.00 7.82 -9.49
CA LEU A 72 3.82 7.92 -8.03
C LEU A 72 5.13 8.04 -7.25
#